data_AF-A0A5S9F4T2-F1
#
_entry.id   AF-A0A5S9F4T2-F1
#
_cell.length_a   1.000
_cell.length_b   1.000
_cell.length_c   1.000
_cell.angle_alpha   90.00
_cell.angle_beta   90.00
_cell.angle_gamma   90.00
#
_symmetry.space_group_name_H-M   'P 1'
#
loop_
_entity.id
_entity.type
_entity.pdbx_description
1 polymer ?
#
loop_
_entity_poly.entity_id
_entity_poly.type
_entity_poly.pdbx_seq_one_letter_code
_entity_poly.pdbx_strand_id
1 'polypeptide(L)'
;MAYFDREKREIWVRIAYCGPASSGKTTNLQSLYDHTPIEERTDWHDVHGVPSVCVRYPMEIIEAIHAMDIIDTKLQLFVLQPDMEESLRKKVLQTVDGVIFVADSRKSQLRKNFAALQKLEQELDLYGEDILDILKVIQWNKRDLKDACEIEELQRAINYYGFYSTLANATTAYGVFDTMKMCLKRLYGKIMNEVRRDIRDQQQGKTLQQIDQQTRYEGCTFHLENKVRFENGEFHNCSFYGNKAQIAFFGRCELTNCDFSGDYEVNFRQERLLCAPPWMFDATFLNSMVLSHNRIRDIPIEIGRLRNLTHLDLSKNFLCHLPASIKRLQNLQFMNLTENSIDKQHKNWLTSQLPNCEIHF
;
A
#
# COMPACT_ATOMS: atom_id res chain seq x y z
N MET A 1 -4.27 3.34 -13.45
CA MET A 1 -4.96 4.14 -12.41
C MET A 1 -6.45 4.16 -12.66
N ALA A 2 -7.20 3.94 -11.59
CA ALA A 2 -8.65 3.94 -11.58
C ALA A 2 -9.09 5.31 -12.05
N TYR A 3 -10.14 5.36 -12.86
CA TYR A 3 -10.60 6.63 -13.40
C TYR A 3 -12.11 6.74 -13.29
N PHE A 4 -12.58 7.96 -13.10
CA PHE A 4 -13.99 8.27 -13.01
C PHE A 4 -14.48 8.81 -14.35
N ASP A 5 -15.41 8.09 -14.99
CA ASP A 5 -16.15 8.55 -16.17
C ASP A 5 -17.29 9.47 -15.70
N ARG A 6 -17.04 10.78 -15.83
CA ARG A 6 -17.93 11.84 -15.34
C ARG A 6 -19.28 11.85 -16.06
N GLU A 7 -19.32 11.55 -17.35
CA GLU A 7 -20.56 11.56 -18.13
C GLU A 7 -21.49 10.42 -17.72
N LYS A 8 -20.89 9.26 -17.37
CA LYS A 8 -21.64 8.06 -17.03
C LYS A 8 -21.81 7.83 -15.52
N ARG A 9 -21.12 8.63 -14.69
CA ARG A 9 -21.00 8.44 -13.22
C ARG A 9 -20.47 7.04 -12.87
N GLU A 10 -19.47 6.57 -13.63
CA GLU A 10 -18.88 5.24 -13.49
C GLU A 10 -17.43 5.31 -13.00
N ILE A 11 -17.04 4.43 -12.08
CA ILE A 11 -15.64 4.23 -11.70
C ILE A 11 -15.11 3.00 -12.43
N TRP A 12 -13.98 3.14 -13.10
CA TRP A 12 -13.27 2.03 -13.73
C TRP A 12 -12.09 1.61 -12.87
N VAL A 13 -12.04 0.33 -12.50
CA VAL A 13 -10.95 -0.28 -11.74
C VAL A 13 -10.35 -1.42 -12.54
N ARG A 14 -9.03 -1.40 -12.72
CA ARG A 14 -8.28 -2.39 -13.48
C ARG A 14 -7.57 -3.36 -12.54
N ILE A 15 -7.84 -4.66 -12.65
CA ILE A 15 -7.24 -5.68 -11.78
C ILE A 15 -6.60 -6.78 -12.61
N ALA A 16 -5.34 -7.10 -12.32
CA ALA A 16 -4.65 -8.23 -12.94
C ALA A 16 -4.58 -9.45 -12.00
N TYR A 17 -4.93 -10.62 -12.54
CA TYR A 17 -4.64 -11.91 -11.94
C TYR A 17 -3.28 -12.41 -12.43
N CYS A 18 -2.38 -12.69 -11.51
CA CYS A 18 -1.04 -13.22 -11.78
C CYS A 18 -0.75 -14.46 -10.94
N GLY A 19 0.38 -15.13 -11.19
CA GLY A 19 0.76 -16.39 -10.54
C GLY A 19 1.23 -17.45 -11.54
N PRO A 20 1.71 -18.61 -11.08
CA PRO A 20 2.32 -19.62 -11.94
C PRO A 20 1.34 -20.24 -12.95
N ALA A 21 1.88 -20.95 -13.93
CA ALA A 21 1.09 -21.70 -14.91
C ALA A 21 0.10 -22.63 -14.19
N SER A 22 -1.14 -22.68 -14.71
CA SER A 22 -2.19 -23.56 -14.20
C SER A 22 -2.60 -23.33 -12.73
N SER A 23 -2.27 -22.19 -12.11
CA SER A 23 -2.69 -21.89 -10.72
C SER A 23 -4.20 -21.60 -10.58
N GLY A 24 -4.92 -21.41 -11.69
CA GLY A 24 -6.37 -21.15 -11.72
C GLY A 24 -6.75 -19.68 -11.90
N LYS A 25 -5.86 -18.85 -12.46
CA LYS A 25 -6.15 -17.45 -12.83
C LYS A 25 -7.35 -17.33 -13.77
N THR A 26 -7.31 -18.03 -14.91
CA THR A 26 -8.41 -18.05 -15.89
C THR A 26 -9.69 -18.61 -15.30
N THR A 27 -9.59 -19.65 -14.45
CA THR A 27 -10.75 -20.24 -13.75
C THR A 27 -11.40 -19.25 -12.78
N ASN A 28 -10.62 -18.45 -12.05
CA ASN A 28 -11.16 -17.36 -11.23
C ASN A 28 -11.95 -16.37 -12.08
N LEU A 29 -11.37 -15.96 -13.21
CA LEU A 29 -11.99 -15.00 -14.10
C LEU A 29 -13.28 -15.55 -14.72
N GLN A 30 -13.25 -16.79 -15.19
CA GLN A 30 -14.42 -17.49 -15.73
C GLN A 30 -15.50 -17.65 -14.64
N SER A 31 -15.11 -18.00 -13.42
CA SER A 31 -16.04 -18.12 -12.30
C SER A 31 -16.72 -16.79 -11.98
N LEU A 32 -15.98 -15.68 -11.94
CA LEU A 32 -16.57 -14.35 -11.79
C LEU A 32 -17.53 -14.04 -12.95
N TYR A 33 -17.09 -14.29 -14.18
CA TYR A 33 -17.89 -14.05 -15.38
C TYR A 33 -19.21 -14.83 -15.33
N ASP A 34 -19.16 -16.14 -15.13
CA ASP A 34 -20.32 -17.05 -15.14
C ASP A 34 -21.37 -16.72 -14.07
N HIS A 35 -20.93 -16.19 -12.93
CA HIS A 35 -21.78 -15.82 -11.80
C HIS A 35 -22.17 -14.33 -11.80
N THR A 36 -21.72 -13.55 -12.80
CA THR A 36 -22.16 -12.17 -13.03
C THR A 36 -23.36 -12.19 -14.00
N PRO A 37 -24.46 -11.46 -13.72
CA PRO A 37 -25.60 -11.36 -14.63
C PRO A 37 -25.18 -10.90 -16.03
N ILE A 38 -25.91 -11.32 -17.07
CA ILE A 38 -25.52 -11.07 -18.48
C ILE A 38 -25.51 -9.57 -18.78
N GLU A 39 -26.49 -8.84 -18.26
CA GLU A 39 -26.63 -7.38 -18.33
C GLU A 39 -25.53 -6.60 -17.58
N GLU A 40 -24.75 -7.30 -16.75
CA GLU A 40 -23.67 -6.74 -15.95
C GLU A 40 -22.28 -7.12 -16.48
N ARG A 41 -22.15 -7.83 -17.59
CA ARG A 41 -20.83 -8.24 -18.13
C ARG A 41 -20.70 -7.96 -19.63
N THR A 42 -19.47 -7.69 -20.08
CA THR A 42 -19.16 -7.57 -21.52
C THR A 42 -18.71 -8.91 -22.09
N ASP A 43 -18.85 -9.10 -23.40
CA ASP A 43 -18.15 -10.19 -24.07
C ASP A 43 -16.62 -10.12 -23.84
N TRP A 44 -15.96 -11.26 -23.98
CA TRP A 44 -14.50 -11.34 -23.92
C TRP A 44 -13.90 -10.48 -25.03
N HIS A 45 -12.95 -9.61 -24.67
CA HIS A 45 -12.28 -8.75 -25.61
C HIS A 45 -10.79 -8.66 -25.31
N ASP A 46 -9.99 -8.62 -26.37
CA ASP A 46 -8.54 -8.44 -26.27
C ASP A 46 -8.22 -6.96 -26.11
N VAL A 47 -7.66 -6.61 -24.95
CA VAL A 47 -7.11 -5.27 -24.72
C VAL A 47 -5.61 -5.37 -24.89
N HIS A 48 -5.11 -4.74 -25.95
CA HIS A 48 -3.70 -4.81 -26.36
C HIS A 48 -3.17 -6.22 -26.67
N GLY A 49 -4.04 -7.20 -26.95
CA GLY A 49 -3.65 -8.60 -27.18
C GLY A 49 -3.59 -9.45 -25.90
N VAL A 50 -4.12 -8.95 -24.79
CA VAL A 50 -4.31 -9.72 -23.55
C VAL A 50 -5.79 -10.05 -23.37
N PRO A 51 -6.14 -11.32 -23.10
CA PRO A 51 -7.49 -11.69 -22.74
C PRO A 51 -7.95 -10.89 -21.53
N SER A 52 -8.99 -10.08 -21.74
CA SER A 52 -9.60 -9.27 -20.70
C SER A 52 -11.12 -9.39 -20.73
N VAL A 53 -11.74 -9.17 -19.59
CA VAL A 53 -13.19 -9.11 -19.47
C VAL A 53 -13.58 -7.95 -18.58
N CYS A 54 -14.64 -7.24 -18.94
CA CYS A 54 -15.23 -6.22 -18.08
C CYS A 54 -16.46 -6.80 -17.40
N VAL A 55 -16.48 -6.75 -16.08
CA VAL A 55 -17.63 -7.13 -15.26
C VAL A 55 -18.03 -5.92 -14.42
N ARG A 56 -19.31 -5.55 -14.47
CA ARG A 56 -19.95 -4.74 -13.43
C ARG A 56 -20.07 -5.67 -12.23
N TYR A 57 -19.60 -5.19 -11.09
CA TYR A 57 -19.58 -5.97 -9.87
C TYR A 57 -20.62 -5.38 -8.92
N PRO A 58 -21.63 -6.14 -8.49
CA PRO A 58 -22.74 -5.60 -7.70
C PRO A 58 -22.21 -5.01 -6.40
N MET A 59 -22.51 -3.72 -6.22
CA MET A 59 -21.97 -2.80 -5.22
C MET A 59 -22.60 -2.97 -3.83
N GLU A 60 -22.88 -4.19 -3.37
CA GLU A 60 -23.27 -4.42 -1.96
C GLU A 60 -22.05 -4.33 -1.02
N ILE A 61 -20.83 -4.24 -1.57
CA ILE A 61 -19.59 -4.50 -0.83
C ILE A 61 -18.89 -3.22 -0.32
N ILE A 62 -19.32 -2.03 -0.77
CA ILE A 62 -18.76 -0.76 -0.33
C ILE A 62 -19.88 0.21 0.04
N GLU A 63 -20.53 -0.04 1.18
CA GLU A 63 -21.58 0.81 1.76
C GLU A 63 -21.18 2.30 1.84
N ALA A 64 -19.87 2.61 1.89
CA ALA A 64 -19.35 3.98 1.93
C ALA A 64 -19.33 4.73 0.58
N ILE A 65 -19.42 4.05 -0.58
CA ILE A 65 -19.48 4.72 -1.90
C ILE A 65 -20.91 5.18 -2.22
N HIS A 66 -21.93 4.49 -1.67
CA HIS A 66 -23.33 4.86 -1.79
C HIS A 66 -23.62 6.25 -1.20
N ALA A 67 -22.84 6.67 -0.19
CA ALA A 67 -22.96 8.00 0.42
C ALA A 67 -22.55 9.17 -0.51
N MET A 68 -21.94 8.88 -1.67
CA MET A 68 -21.45 9.90 -2.61
C MET A 68 -22.21 9.98 -3.93
N ASP A 69 -23.35 9.30 -4.05
CA ASP A 69 -24.20 9.37 -5.25
C ASP A 69 -23.45 8.88 -6.52
N ILE A 70 -22.41 8.05 -6.39
CA ILE A 70 -21.68 7.45 -7.53
C ILE A 70 -22.31 6.11 -7.84
N ILE A 71 -22.74 5.93 -9.09
CA ILE A 71 -23.82 4.99 -9.42
C ILE A 71 -23.28 3.63 -9.92
N ASP A 72 -22.05 3.53 -10.43
CA ASP A 72 -21.55 2.26 -10.97
C ASP A 72 -20.03 2.04 -10.86
N THR A 73 -19.60 0.84 -10.46
CA THR A 73 -18.18 0.42 -10.49
C THR A 73 -17.99 -0.69 -11.52
N LYS A 74 -17.12 -0.44 -12.51
CA LYS A 74 -16.74 -1.38 -13.55
C LYS A 74 -15.35 -1.93 -13.30
N LEU A 75 -15.24 -3.25 -13.28
CA LEU A 75 -13.98 -3.95 -13.12
C LEU A 75 -13.50 -4.44 -14.48
N GLN A 76 -12.35 -3.93 -14.92
CA GLN A 76 -11.64 -4.46 -16.06
C GLN A 76 -10.58 -5.44 -15.58
N LEU A 77 -10.79 -6.71 -15.89
CA LEU A 77 -10.00 -7.80 -15.33
C LEU A 77 -9.06 -8.39 -16.38
N PHE A 78 -7.81 -8.60 -16.00
CA PHE A 78 -6.74 -9.11 -16.86
C PHE A 78 -6.18 -10.42 -16.31
N VAL A 79 -5.77 -11.34 -17.17
CA VAL A 79 -5.02 -12.53 -16.77
C VAL A 79 -3.61 -12.47 -17.35
N LEU A 80 -2.62 -12.38 -16.46
CA LEU A 80 -1.21 -12.36 -16.84
C LEU A 80 -0.69 -13.79 -16.98
N GLN A 81 -0.57 -14.25 -18.22
CA GLN A 81 0.00 -15.56 -18.52
C GLN A 81 1.53 -15.57 -18.32
N PRO A 82 2.14 -16.70 -17.90
CA PRO A 82 3.58 -16.78 -17.66
C PRO A 82 4.45 -16.59 -18.91
N ASP A 83 3.92 -16.98 -20.07
CA ASP A 83 4.51 -16.97 -21.41
C ASP A 83 4.15 -15.72 -22.23
N MET A 84 3.46 -14.76 -21.61
CA MET A 84 3.13 -13.47 -22.22
C MET A 84 4.41 -12.69 -22.58
N GLU A 85 4.38 -12.02 -23.73
CA GLU A 85 5.46 -11.13 -24.17
C GLU A 85 5.73 -10.04 -23.11
N GLU A 86 7.00 -9.80 -22.81
CA GLU A 86 7.44 -8.88 -21.76
C GLU A 86 6.91 -7.45 -21.97
N SER A 87 6.94 -6.96 -23.22
CA SER A 87 6.45 -5.62 -23.57
C SER A 87 4.96 -5.45 -23.29
N LEU A 88 4.18 -6.49 -23.53
CA LEU A 88 2.74 -6.51 -23.32
C LEU A 88 2.40 -6.64 -21.83
N ARG A 89 3.11 -7.53 -21.14
CA ARG A 89 2.98 -7.72 -19.70
C ARG A 89 3.30 -6.44 -18.93
N LYS A 90 4.34 -5.70 -19.35
CA LYS A 90 4.68 -4.37 -18.83
C LYS A 90 3.52 -3.39 -18.98
N LYS A 91 2.93 -3.29 -20.17
CA LYS A 91 1.77 -2.38 -20.42
C LYS A 91 0.59 -2.69 -19.50
N VAL A 92 0.29 -3.97 -19.27
CA VAL A 92 -0.80 -4.34 -18.35
C VAL A 92 -0.42 -3.96 -16.91
N LEU A 93 0.78 -4.32 -16.45
CA LEU A 93 1.21 -4.01 -15.08
C LEU A 93 1.25 -2.51 -14.77
N GLN A 94 1.60 -1.66 -15.73
CA GLN A 94 1.60 -0.20 -15.57
C GLN A 94 0.20 0.44 -15.63
N THR A 95 -0.82 -0.28 -16.11
CA THR A 95 -2.18 0.26 -16.25
C THR A 95 -3.13 -0.17 -15.13
N VAL A 96 -2.86 -1.32 -14.50
CA VAL A 96 -3.70 -1.87 -13.43
C VAL A 96 -3.58 -1.11 -12.11
N ASP A 97 -4.65 -1.17 -11.33
CA ASP A 97 -4.77 -0.52 -10.02
C ASP A 97 -4.38 -1.45 -8.89
N GLY A 98 -4.58 -2.74 -9.10
CA GLY A 98 -4.21 -3.80 -8.18
C GLY A 98 -3.95 -5.12 -8.88
N VAL A 99 -3.17 -5.96 -8.20
CA VAL A 99 -2.85 -7.32 -8.61
C VAL A 99 -3.36 -8.30 -7.56
N ILE A 100 -3.95 -9.39 -8.02
CA ILE A 100 -4.26 -10.59 -7.22
C ILE A 100 -3.28 -11.68 -7.63
N PHE A 101 -2.50 -12.19 -6.67
CA PHE A 101 -1.59 -13.30 -6.91
C PHE A 101 -2.28 -14.62 -6.58
N VAL A 102 -2.54 -15.45 -7.59
CA VAL A 102 -3.18 -16.76 -7.44
C VAL A 102 -2.11 -17.83 -7.31
N ALA A 103 -1.95 -18.36 -6.10
CA ALA A 103 -1.03 -19.44 -5.77
C ALA A 103 -1.72 -20.81 -5.87
N ASP A 104 -1.02 -21.82 -6.39
CA ASP A 104 -1.47 -23.20 -6.38
C ASP A 104 -1.08 -23.86 -5.05
N SER A 105 -2.07 -24.33 -4.28
CA SER A 105 -1.81 -24.86 -2.93
C SER A 105 -1.06 -26.18 -2.90
N ARG A 106 -0.93 -26.91 -4.02
CA ARG A 106 -0.26 -28.21 -4.04
C ARG A 106 1.22 -28.09 -3.68
N LYS A 107 1.72 -29.02 -2.85
CA LYS A 107 3.13 -29.03 -2.42
C LYS A 107 4.12 -29.03 -3.59
N SER A 108 3.78 -29.73 -4.67
CA SER A 108 4.59 -29.79 -5.89
C SER A 108 4.74 -28.44 -6.61
N GLN A 109 3.88 -27.46 -6.32
CA GLN A 109 3.87 -26.16 -6.98
C GLN A 109 4.52 -25.04 -6.15
N LEU A 110 4.94 -25.29 -4.90
CA LEU A 110 5.55 -24.29 -4.02
C LEU A 110 6.70 -23.51 -4.68
N ARG A 111 7.64 -24.23 -5.32
CA ARG A 111 8.77 -23.61 -6.02
C ARG A 111 8.32 -22.72 -7.18
N LYS A 112 7.26 -23.11 -7.89
CA LYS A 112 6.71 -22.31 -9.00
C LYS A 112 5.96 -21.09 -8.50
N ASN A 113 5.24 -21.19 -7.37
CA ASN A 113 4.63 -20.03 -6.72
C ASN A 113 5.71 -19.00 -6.33
N PHE A 114 6.77 -19.45 -5.66
CA PHE A 114 7.88 -18.58 -5.27
C PHE A 114 8.55 -17.90 -6.46
N ALA A 115 8.91 -18.67 -7.49
CA ALA A 115 9.52 -18.12 -8.71
C ALA A 115 8.62 -17.11 -9.44
N ALA A 116 7.30 -17.38 -9.50
CA ALA A 116 6.35 -16.46 -10.13
C ALA A 116 6.20 -15.15 -9.35
N LEU A 117 6.26 -15.19 -8.01
CA LEU A 117 6.17 -14.00 -7.17
C LEU A 117 7.45 -13.17 -7.24
N GLN A 118 8.63 -13.81 -7.20
CA GLN A 118 9.91 -13.12 -7.41
C GLN A 118 10.00 -12.49 -8.80
N LYS A 119 9.52 -13.17 -9.84
CA LYS A 119 9.45 -12.60 -11.19
C LYS A 119 8.58 -11.34 -11.22
N LEU A 120 7.41 -11.37 -10.58
CA LEU A 120 6.54 -10.20 -10.49
C LEU A 120 7.24 -9.04 -9.77
N GLU A 121 7.90 -9.31 -8.63
CA GLU A 121 8.65 -8.30 -7.89
C GLU A 121 9.74 -7.65 -8.75
N GLN A 122 10.57 -8.45 -9.42
CA GLN A 122 11.62 -7.96 -10.31
C GLN A 122 11.06 -7.13 -11.47
N GLU A 123 9.94 -7.56 -12.07
CA GLU A 123 9.27 -6.81 -13.13
C GLU A 123 8.81 -5.44 -12.64
N LEU A 124 8.19 -5.38 -11.46
CA LEU A 124 7.68 -4.14 -10.88
C LEU A 124 8.83 -3.18 -10.51
N ASP A 125 9.90 -3.70 -9.91
CA ASP A 125 11.11 -2.92 -9.61
C ASP A 125 11.70 -2.30 -10.89
N LEU A 126 11.78 -3.07 -11.98
CA LEU A 126 12.24 -2.58 -13.29
C LEU A 126 11.32 -1.51 -13.89
N TYR A 127 10.03 -1.51 -13.53
CA TYR A 127 9.06 -0.54 -14.01
C TYR A 127 8.92 0.69 -13.09
N GLY A 128 9.64 0.72 -11.97
CA GLY A 128 9.55 1.77 -10.96
C GLY A 128 8.29 1.67 -10.09
N GLU A 129 7.66 0.50 -10.04
CA GLU A 129 6.45 0.23 -9.26
C GLU A 129 6.79 -0.59 -8.00
N ASP A 130 6.18 -0.28 -6.86
CA ASP A 130 6.38 -1.04 -5.62
C ASP A 130 5.37 -2.20 -5.53
N ILE A 131 5.86 -3.42 -5.31
CA ILE A 131 5.00 -4.59 -5.13
C ILE A 131 4.00 -4.42 -3.97
N LEU A 132 4.37 -3.68 -2.91
CA LEU A 132 3.47 -3.38 -1.79
C LEU A 132 2.30 -2.47 -2.19
N ASP A 133 2.51 -1.64 -3.22
CA ASP A 133 1.51 -0.70 -3.73
C ASP A 133 0.61 -1.29 -4.81
N ILE A 134 1.01 -2.37 -5.46
CA ILE A 134 0.23 -3.01 -6.54
C ILE A 134 -0.36 -4.36 -6.13
N LEU A 135 0.37 -5.23 -5.42
CA LEU A 135 -0.13 -6.53 -4.99
C LEU A 135 -1.05 -6.35 -3.78
N LYS A 136 -2.33 -6.72 -3.95
CA LYS A 136 -3.36 -6.48 -2.94
C LYS A 136 -3.68 -7.72 -2.14
N VAL A 137 -3.72 -8.88 -2.78
CA VAL A 137 -4.16 -10.13 -2.15
C VAL A 137 -3.39 -11.31 -2.75
N ILE A 138 -2.99 -12.25 -1.90
CA ILE A 138 -2.57 -13.59 -2.31
C ILE A 138 -3.75 -14.56 -2.11
N GLN A 139 -4.19 -15.20 -3.18
CA GLN A 139 -5.22 -16.24 -3.12
C GLN A 139 -4.57 -17.64 -3.09
N TRP A 140 -4.83 -18.39 -2.03
CA TRP A 140 -4.47 -19.80 -1.91
C TRP A 140 -5.52 -20.66 -2.62
N ASN A 141 -5.33 -20.92 -3.91
CA ASN A 141 -6.30 -21.65 -4.72
C ASN A 141 -6.08 -23.17 -4.65
N LYS A 142 -7.09 -23.95 -5.04
CA LYS A 142 -7.12 -25.43 -5.03
C LYS A 142 -7.04 -26.04 -3.63
N ARG A 143 -7.78 -25.44 -2.69
CA ARG A 143 -7.83 -25.91 -1.28
C ARG A 143 -8.56 -27.24 -1.10
N ASP A 144 -9.26 -27.70 -2.11
CA ASP A 144 -9.97 -28.98 -2.18
C ASP A 144 -9.05 -30.19 -2.41
N LEU A 145 -7.82 -29.96 -2.89
CA LEU A 145 -6.90 -31.04 -3.23
C LEU A 145 -6.22 -31.64 -2.00
N LYS A 146 -6.13 -32.97 -1.96
CA LYS A 146 -5.53 -33.71 -0.84
C LYS A 146 -4.04 -33.43 -0.62
N ASP A 147 -3.33 -33.04 -1.66
CA ASP A 147 -1.90 -32.67 -1.62
C ASP A 147 -1.67 -31.16 -1.42
N ALA A 148 -2.71 -30.41 -1.06
CA ALA A 148 -2.59 -29.00 -0.69
C ALA A 148 -1.78 -28.85 0.60
N CYS A 149 -0.81 -27.93 0.57
CA CYS A 149 -0.04 -27.53 1.74
C CYS A 149 -0.91 -26.88 2.81
N GLU A 150 -0.43 -26.95 4.05
CA GLU A 150 -0.98 -26.16 5.14
C GLU A 150 -0.78 -24.66 4.87
N ILE A 151 -1.71 -23.84 5.35
CA ILE A 151 -1.69 -22.40 5.10
C ILE A 151 -0.45 -21.74 5.69
N GLU A 152 0.01 -22.20 6.85
CA GLU A 152 1.23 -21.69 7.48
C GLU A 152 2.47 -21.99 6.63
N GLU A 153 2.53 -23.17 5.98
CA GLU A 153 3.63 -23.53 5.08
C GLU A 153 3.64 -22.59 3.86
N LEU A 154 2.46 -22.34 3.27
CA LEU A 154 2.30 -21.42 2.15
C LEU A 154 2.68 -19.98 2.52
N GLN A 155 2.24 -19.49 3.68
CA GLN A 155 2.56 -18.16 4.17
C GLN A 155 4.06 -17.99 4.39
N ARG A 156 4.71 -18.94 5.08
CA ARG A 156 6.16 -18.91 5.29
C ARG A 156 6.94 -18.98 3.98
N ALA A 157 6.45 -19.74 3.00
CA ALA A 157 7.16 -19.98 1.75
C ALA A 157 7.10 -18.79 0.79
N ILE A 158 5.95 -18.12 0.65
CA ILE A 158 5.79 -17.08 -0.38
C ILE A 158 5.19 -15.75 0.12
N ASN A 159 4.69 -15.66 1.35
CA ASN A 159 4.10 -14.42 1.88
C ASN A 159 5.01 -13.70 2.88
N TYR A 160 6.29 -13.57 2.54
CA TYR A 160 7.31 -12.96 3.40
C TYR A 160 7.09 -11.45 3.65
N TYR A 161 6.23 -10.81 2.85
CA TYR A 161 5.77 -9.42 3.04
C TYR A 161 4.51 -9.29 3.90
N GLY A 162 3.83 -10.39 4.24
CA GLY A 162 2.61 -10.35 5.05
C GLY A 162 1.40 -9.74 4.34
N PHE A 163 1.26 -9.95 3.03
CA PHE A 163 0.07 -9.57 2.28
C PHE A 163 -1.19 -10.25 2.84
N TYR A 164 -2.33 -9.57 2.69
CA TYR A 164 -3.63 -10.19 2.94
C TYR A 164 -3.80 -11.40 2.04
N SER A 165 -4.44 -12.44 2.57
CA SER A 165 -4.63 -13.67 1.83
C SER A 165 -5.99 -14.32 2.05
N THR A 166 -6.46 -15.05 1.05
CA THR A 166 -7.76 -15.72 1.03
C THR A 166 -7.62 -17.19 0.60
N LEU A 167 -8.59 -18.01 0.98
CA LEU A 167 -8.70 -19.41 0.57
C LEU A 167 -9.66 -19.50 -0.61
N ALA A 168 -9.34 -20.32 -1.63
CA ALA A 168 -10.24 -20.48 -2.76
C ALA A 168 -10.25 -21.89 -3.36
N ASN A 169 -11.38 -22.23 -3.97
CA ASN A 169 -11.50 -23.23 -5.00
C ASN A 169 -12.23 -22.62 -6.19
N ALA A 170 -11.44 -22.12 -7.15
CA ALA A 170 -11.94 -21.43 -8.33
C ALA A 170 -12.92 -22.26 -9.17
N THR A 171 -12.84 -23.60 -9.17
CA THR A 171 -13.77 -24.45 -9.93
C THR A 171 -15.19 -24.45 -9.35
N THR A 172 -15.31 -24.19 -8.06
CA THR A 172 -16.59 -24.14 -7.32
C THR A 172 -17.03 -22.72 -6.97
N ALA A 173 -16.31 -21.70 -7.47
CA ALA A 173 -16.44 -20.29 -7.08
C ALA A 173 -16.15 -19.96 -5.60
N TYR A 174 -15.91 -20.97 -4.74
CA TYR A 174 -15.58 -20.76 -3.34
C TYR A 174 -14.37 -19.83 -3.16
N GLY A 175 -14.55 -18.75 -2.41
CA GLY A 175 -13.50 -17.77 -2.09
C GLY A 175 -13.09 -16.83 -3.23
N VAL A 176 -13.63 -16.99 -4.44
CA VAL A 176 -13.30 -16.14 -5.60
C VAL A 176 -13.80 -14.71 -5.38
N PHE A 177 -15.08 -14.56 -5.01
CA PHE A 177 -15.69 -13.28 -4.69
C PHE A 177 -15.10 -12.63 -3.42
N ASP A 178 -14.76 -13.43 -2.40
CA ASP A 178 -14.09 -12.93 -1.19
C ASP A 178 -12.71 -12.33 -1.50
N THR A 179 -11.98 -12.96 -2.43
CA THR A 179 -10.69 -12.45 -2.90
C THR A 179 -10.86 -11.11 -3.62
N MET A 180 -11.88 -11.00 -4.49
CA MET A 180 -12.17 -9.75 -5.19
C MET A 180 -12.59 -8.65 -4.20
N LYS A 181 -13.47 -8.96 -3.26
CA LYS A 181 -13.91 -8.05 -2.18
C LYS A 181 -12.72 -7.54 -1.36
N MET A 182 -11.81 -8.42 -0.97
CA MET A 182 -10.60 -8.03 -0.25
C MET A 182 -9.72 -7.12 -1.10
N CYS A 183 -9.52 -7.43 -2.39
CA CYS A 183 -8.76 -6.62 -3.32
C CYS A 183 -9.33 -5.18 -3.41
N LEU A 184 -10.64 -5.06 -3.65
CA LEU A 184 -11.33 -3.77 -3.74
C LEU A 184 -11.25 -2.99 -2.42
N LYS A 185 -11.40 -3.65 -1.26
CA LYS A 185 -11.22 -3.01 0.05
C LYS A 185 -9.82 -2.42 0.22
N ARG A 186 -8.79 -3.07 -0.31
CA ARG A 186 -7.40 -2.57 -0.31
C ARG A 186 -7.15 -1.46 -1.33
N LEU A 187 -7.97 -1.38 -2.38
CA LEU A 187 -7.95 -0.30 -3.37
C LEU A 187 -8.83 0.89 -3.01
N TYR A 188 -9.71 0.74 -2.02
CA TYR A 188 -10.68 1.75 -1.62
C TYR A 188 -10.09 3.15 -1.48
N GLY A 189 -8.98 3.30 -0.74
CA GLY A 189 -8.31 4.60 -0.60
C GLY A 189 -7.89 5.21 -1.95
N LYS A 190 -7.27 4.41 -2.84
CA LYS A 190 -6.87 4.87 -4.18
C LYS A 190 -8.09 5.26 -5.04
N ILE A 191 -9.16 4.46 -5.01
CA ILE A 191 -10.40 4.71 -5.77
C ILE A 191 -11.06 6.02 -5.29
N MET A 192 -11.20 6.20 -3.98
CA MET A 192 -11.81 7.39 -3.40
C MET A 192 -11.01 8.66 -3.70
N ASN A 193 -9.68 8.57 -3.77
CA ASN A 193 -8.86 9.73 -4.14
C ASN A 193 -9.13 10.20 -5.56
N GLU A 194 -9.31 9.30 -6.52
CA GLU A 194 -9.56 9.68 -7.93
C GLU A 194 -10.94 10.30 -8.10
N VAL A 195 -11.95 9.70 -7.48
CA VAL A 195 -13.31 10.27 -7.37
C VAL A 195 -13.26 11.70 -6.82
N ARG A 196 -12.51 11.91 -5.74
CA ARG A 196 -12.43 13.21 -5.08
C ARG A 196 -11.52 14.19 -5.81
N ARG A 197 -10.55 13.74 -6.61
CA ARG A 197 -9.71 14.61 -7.46
C ARG A 197 -10.57 15.32 -8.48
N ASP A 198 -11.52 14.61 -9.08
CA ASP A 198 -12.48 15.20 -10.01
C ASP A 198 -13.42 16.23 -9.35
N ILE A 199 -13.76 16.02 -8.06
CA ILE A 199 -14.55 16.98 -7.28
C ILE A 199 -13.72 18.23 -6.91
N ARG A 200 -12.41 18.08 -6.64
CA ARG A 200 -11.48 19.19 -6.29
C ARG A 200 -11.28 20.22 -7.39
N ASP A 201 -11.24 19.80 -8.66
CA ASP A 201 -11.01 20.71 -9.78
C ASP A 201 -12.09 21.83 -9.85
N GLN A 202 -13.16 21.70 -9.07
CA GLN A 202 -14.23 22.69 -8.93
C GLN A 202 -13.96 23.80 -7.88
N GLN A 203 -12.96 23.70 -6.98
CA GLN A 203 -12.76 24.67 -5.88
C GLN A 203 -11.27 24.96 -5.55
N GLN A 204 -10.70 26.10 -5.98
CA GLN A 204 -9.32 26.53 -5.63
C GLN A 204 -9.25 27.85 -4.82
N GLY A 205 -8.46 27.86 -3.72
CA GLY A 205 -7.75 29.04 -3.16
C GLY A 205 -8.07 29.49 -1.71
N LYS A 206 -7.34 29.00 -0.68
CA LYS A 206 -7.24 29.62 0.67
C LYS A 206 -5.90 29.31 1.38
N THR A 207 -5.36 30.29 2.13
CA THR A 207 -4.15 30.18 2.99
C THR A 207 -4.56 29.91 4.45
N LEU A 208 -3.79 29.11 5.20
CA LEU A 208 -4.21 28.59 6.51
C LEU A 208 -3.14 28.81 7.60
N GLN A 209 -3.38 29.72 8.54
CA GLN A 209 -2.56 29.85 9.77
C GLN A 209 -3.07 28.97 10.93
N GLN A 210 -4.28 28.42 10.82
CA GLN A 210 -4.86 27.46 11.76
C GLN A 210 -5.61 26.38 10.97
N ILE A 211 -5.19 25.12 11.11
CA ILE A 211 -5.93 23.95 10.62
C ILE A 211 -7.14 23.78 11.53
N ASP A 212 -8.33 23.99 10.97
CA ASP A 212 -9.59 23.66 11.62
C ASP A 212 -9.61 22.15 11.88
N GLN A 213 -9.74 21.80 13.16
CA GLN A 213 -9.86 20.41 13.60
C GLN A 213 -11.06 19.74 12.91
N GLN A 214 -10.98 18.44 12.63
CA GLN A 214 -12.08 17.66 12.02
C GLN A 214 -12.47 18.13 10.62
N THR A 215 -11.59 18.88 9.95
CA THR A 215 -11.86 19.41 8.61
C THR A 215 -11.13 18.60 7.54
N ARG A 216 -11.84 18.37 6.44
CA ARG A 216 -11.32 17.75 5.24
C ARG A 216 -10.83 18.84 4.29
N TYR A 217 -9.54 18.86 4.01
CA TYR A 217 -8.84 19.73 3.08
C TYR A 217 -8.53 18.97 1.80
N GLU A 218 -8.82 19.59 0.66
CA GLU A 218 -8.85 18.89 -0.61
C GLU A 218 -8.27 19.84 -1.66
N GLY A 219 -7.10 19.54 -2.24
CA GLY A 219 -6.47 20.40 -3.26
C GLY A 219 -5.85 21.71 -2.75
N CYS A 220 -5.80 21.90 -1.43
CA CYS A 220 -5.35 23.14 -0.81
C CYS A 220 -3.82 23.28 -0.82
N THR A 221 -3.33 24.51 -0.95
CA THR A 221 -1.90 24.84 -0.81
C THR A 221 -1.67 25.56 0.51
N PHE A 222 -0.80 25.01 1.36
CA PHE A 222 -0.52 25.45 2.71
C PHE A 222 0.92 25.96 2.81
N HIS A 223 1.07 27.20 3.27
CA HIS A 223 2.38 27.71 3.71
C HIS A 223 2.56 27.38 5.19
N LEU A 224 3.59 26.61 5.54
CA LEU A 224 3.88 26.18 6.90
C LEU A 224 4.95 27.08 7.53
N GLU A 225 4.55 27.89 8.51
CA GLU A 225 5.45 28.74 9.30
C GLU A 225 5.53 28.25 10.75
N ASN A 226 6.72 28.25 11.35
CA ASN A 226 6.96 27.91 12.77
C ASN A 226 6.57 26.47 13.16
N LYS A 227 5.78 26.31 14.22
CA LYS A 227 5.30 25.03 14.76
C LYS A 227 3.86 24.81 14.29
N VAL A 228 3.65 23.76 13.52
CA VAL A 228 2.35 23.43 12.91
C VAL A 228 1.78 22.21 13.59
N ARG A 229 0.53 22.32 14.05
CA ARG A 229 -0.19 21.22 14.69
C ARG A 229 -1.23 20.66 13.73
N PHE A 230 -1.11 19.37 13.43
CA PHE A 230 -2.09 18.64 12.64
C PHE A 230 -2.95 17.83 13.61
N GLU A 231 -4.24 18.12 13.66
CA GLU A 231 -5.19 17.44 14.54
C GLU A 231 -6.47 17.08 13.79
N ASN A 232 -6.75 15.77 13.71
CA ASN A 232 -8.01 15.23 13.19
C ASN A 232 -8.44 15.79 11.82
N GLY A 233 -7.49 16.26 11.01
CA GLY A 233 -7.72 16.79 9.66
C GLY A 233 -7.41 15.73 8.59
N GLU A 234 -8.25 15.67 7.57
CA GLU A 234 -8.07 14.84 6.38
C GLU A 234 -7.53 15.75 5.27
N PHE A 235 -6.31 15.56 4.78
CA PHE A 235 -5.72 16.36 3.71
C PHE A 235 -5.47 15.49 2.50
N HIS A 236 -5.98 15.92 1.36
CA HIS A 236 -5.84 15.15 0.15
C HIS A 236 -5.44 16.06 -1.04
N ASN A 237 -4.43 15.67 -1.83
CA ASN A 237 -3.83 16.47 -2.91
C ASN A 237 -3.43 17.88 -2.46
N CYS A 238 -2.95 18.01 -1.22
CA CYS A 238 -2.56 19.29 -0.68
C CYS A 238 -1.06 19.51 -0.84
N SER A 239 -0.65 20.72 -1.19
CA SER A 239 0.77 21.09 -1.29
C SER A 239 1.15 21.89 -0.05
N PHE A 240 2.08 21.38 0.73
CA PHE A 240 2.64 22.01 1.91
C PHE A 240 4.04 22.50 1.57
N TYR A 241 4.32 23.78 1.82
CA TYR A 241 5.64 24.35 1.58
C TYR A 241 6.04 25.26 2.73
N GLY A 242 7.33 25.28 3.08
CA GLY A 242 7.84 26.06 4.20
C GLY A 242 9.30 25.74 4.49
N ASN A 243 9.93 26.50 5.39
CA ASN A 243 11.33 26.30 5.79
C ASN A 243 11.42 25.88 7.26
N LYS A 244 11.82 24.62 7.52
CA LYS A 244 12.04 24.06 8.86
C LYS A 244 10.84 24.17 9.80
N ALA A 245 9.65 23.83 9.31
CA ALA A 245 8.46 23.77 10.15
C ALA A 245 8.56 22.57 11.11
N GLN A 246 8.32 22.81 12.41
CA GLN A 246 8.18 21.74 13.40
C GLN A 246 6.74 21.22 13.34
N ILE A 247 6.57 19.98 12.93
CA ILE A 247 5.26 19.35 12.81
C ILE A 247 4.98 18.57 14.10
N ALA A 248 3.86 18.90 14.75
CA ALA A 248 3.36 18.16 15.90
C ALA A 248 2.00 17.54 15.55
N PHE A 249 1.94 16.20 15.50
CA PHE A 249 0.68 15.49 15.30
C PHE A 249 0.01 15.23 16.64
N PHE A 250 -1.23 15.71 16.80
CA PHE A 250 -2.06 15.42 17.96
C PHE A 250 -3.45 14.97 17.47
N GLY A 251 -3.55 13.73 17.02
CA GLY A 251 -4.80 13.16 16.50
C GLY A 251 -4.58 12.32 15.24
N ARG A 252 -5.65 11.71 14.72
CA ARG A 252 -5.59 10.95 13.45
C ARG A 252 -5.73 11.92 12.29
N CYS A 253 -4.60 12.34 11.70
CA CYS A 253 -4.61 13.04 10.43
C CYS A 253 -4.35 12.06 9.29
N GLU A 254 -5.10 12.21 8.20
CA GLU A 254 -4.91 11.42 6.98
C GLU A 254 -4.32 12.34 5.92
N LEU A 255 -3.09 12.09 5.49
CA LEU A 255 -2.44 12.82 4.40
C LEU A 255 -2.40 11.91 3.18
N THR A 256 -3.05 12.32 2.09
CA THR A 256 -3.16 11.48 0.90
C THR A 256 -2.77 12.24 -0.36
N ASN A 257 -1.75 11.74 -1.07
CA ASN A 257 -1.20 12.40 -2.28
C ASN A 257 -0.85 13.87 -2.02
N CYS A 258 -0.34 14.18 -0.83
CA CYS A 258 0.06 15.52 -0.46
C CYS A 258 1.55 15.71 -0.72
N ASP A 259 1.91 16.81 -1.36
CA ASP A 259 3.30 17.16 -1.64
C ASP A 259 3.84 18.07 -0.54
N PHE A 260 5.05 17.78 -0.09
CA PHE A 260 5.75 18.55 0.92
C PHE A 260 7.06 19.04 0.32
N SER A 261 7.15 20.34 0.03
CA SER A 261 8.39 20.96 -0.47
C SER A 261 9.09 21.70 0.67
N GLY A 262 10.17 21.11 1.18
CA GLY A 262 10.94 21.64 2.31
C GLY A 262 11.51 20.55 3.21
N ASP A 263 12.31 20.95 4.20
CA ASP A 263 12.81 20.05 5.25
C ASP A 263 11.83 20.04 6.42
N TYR A 264 11.24 18.88 6.70
CA TYR A 264 10.23 18.71 7.74
C TYR A 264 10.75 17.88 8.91
N GLU A 265 10.58 18.42 10.12
CA GLU A 265 10.93 17.76 11.37
C GLU A 265 9.68 17.47 12.20
N VAL A 266 9.60 16.26 12.74
CA VAL A 266 8.70 15.93 13.84
C VAL A 266 9.50 15.77 15.12
N ASN A 267 9.08 16.46 16.18
CA ASN A 267 9.77 16.44 17.47
C ASN A 267 8.82 16.05 18.62
N PHE A 268 8.97 14.81 19.07
CA PHE A 268 8.30 14.21 20.23
C PHE A 268 9.27 14.02 21.40
N ARG A 269 10.26 14.89 21.55
CA ARG A 269 11.22 14.81 22.65
C ARG A 269 10.51 15.02 23.99
N GLN A 270 10.82 14.17 24.98
CA GLN A 270 10.30 14.30 26.36
C GLN A 270 8.78 14.13 26.53
N GLU A 271 8.12 13.44 25.62
CA GLU A 271 6.67 13.19 25.66
C GLU A 271 6.27 11.98 26.54
N ARG A 272 7.23 11.38 27.25
CA ARG A 272 7.05 10.20 28.14
C ARG A 272 6.45 8.98 27.43
N LEU A 273 6.65 8.86 26.12
CA LEU A 273 6.10 7.77 25.30
C LEU A 273 6.66 6.41 25.74
N LEU A 274 5.78 5.43 25.97
CA LEU A 274 6.17 4.05 26.27
C LEU A 274 6.43 3.22 25.00
N CYS A 275 5.84 3.62 23.88
CA CYS A 275 6.04 3.04 22.56
C CYS A 275 5.86 4.12 21.48
N ALA A 276 6.45 3.91 20.31
CA ALA A 276 6.15 4.71 19.13
C ALA A 276 4.98 4.06 18.37
N PRO A 277 3.76 4.62 18.41
CA PRO A 277 2.63 4.02 17.71
C PRO A 277 2.81 4.01 16.17
N PRO A 278 2.30 2.98 15.45
CA PRO A 278 2.51 2.82 14.01
C PRO A 278 2.14 4.04 13.14
N TRP A 279 1.10 4.78 13.53
CA TRP A 279 0.63 5.94 12.77
C TRP A 279 1.67 7.07 12.67
N MET A 280 2.65 7.13 13.58
CA MET A 280 3.72 8.13 13.51
C MET A 280 4.62 7.98 12.27
N PHE A 281 4.61 6.79 11.68
CA PHE A 281 5.45 6.42 10.54
C PHE A 281 4.70 6.50 9.20
N ASP A 282 3.45 7.01 9.21
CA ASP A 282 2.67 7.28 8.00
C ASP A 282 3.06 8.61 7.33
N ALA A 283 3.77 9.48 8.05
CA ALA A 283 4.30 10.74 7.55
C ALA A 283 5.57 10.53 6.70
N THR A 284 5.44 9.86 5.55
CA THR A 284 6.54 9.45 4.66
C THR A 284 7.35 10.62 4.05
N PHE A 285 6.84 11.84 4.17
CA PHE A 285 7.48 13.07 3.71
C PHE A 285 8.52 13.65 4.69
N LEU A 286 8.66 13.10 5.91
CA LEU A 286 9.57 13.63 6.92
C LEU A 286 11.05 13.44 6.56
N ASN A 287 11.86 14.46 6.86
CA ASN A 287 13.32 14.41 6.76
C ASN A 287 13.97 14.20 8.13
N SER A 288 13.38 14.73 9.20
CA SER A 288 13.90 14.61 10.56
C SER A 288 12.82 14.09 11.53
N MET A 289 13.19 13.13 12.37
CA MET A 289 12.33 12.61 13.43
C MET A 289 13.10 12.55 14.76
N VAL A 290 12.61 13.28 15.75
CA VAL A 290 13.18 13.36 17.10
C VAL A 290 12.23 12.70 18.09
N LEU A 291 12.66 11.59 18.66
CA LEU A 291 11.95 10.78 19.65
C LEU A 291 12.76 10.63 20.95
N SER A 292 13.76 11.47 21.15
CA SER A 292 14.67 11.33 22.28
C SER A 292 14.03 11.63 23.63
N HIS A 293 14.65 11.12 24.70
CA HIS A 293 14.19 11.31 26.08
C HIS A 293 12.75 10.80 26.31
N ASN A 294 12.40 9.64 25.76
CA ASN A 294 11.14 8.97 26.04
C ASN A 294 11.38 7.69 26.85
N ARG A 295 10.40 6.78 26.86
CA ARG A 295 10.46 5.47 27.50
C ARG A 295 10.16 4.36 26.49
N ILE A 296 10.47 4.61 25.22
CA ILE A 296 10.13 3.73 24.09
C ILE A 296 10.97 2.45 24.20
N ARG A 297 10.29 1.29 24.16
CA ARG A 297 10.93 -0.03 24.18
C ARG A 297 11.05 -0.67 22.80
N ASP A 298 10.11 -0.33 21.91
CA ASP A 298 10.00 -0.91 20.59
C ASP A 298 9.66 0.15 19.54
N ILE A 299 10.26 0.00 18.35
CA ILE A 299 9.93 0.74 17.15
C ILE A 299 9.21 -0.20 16.19
N PRO A 300 8.03 0.17 15.65
CA PRO A 300 7.23 -0.69 14.81
C PRO A 300 7.83 -0.80 13.39
N ILE A 301 7.45 -1.84 12.65
CA ILE A 301 8.02 -2.16 11.32
C ILE A 301 7.77 -1.03 10.30
N GLU A 302 6.74 -0.23 10.52
CA GLU A 302 6.33 0.91 9.71
C GLU A 302 7.41 1.98 9.60
N ILE A 303 8.43 2.01 10.47
CA ILE A 303 9.58 2.92 10.30
C ILE A 303 10.22 2.82 8.92
N GLY A 304 10.20 1.64 8.29
CA GLY A 304 10.71 1.45 6.93
C GLY A 304 9.90 2.16 5.82
N ARG A 305 8.79 2.84 6.14
CA ARG A 305 8.02 3.68 5.22
C ARG A 305 8.66 5.07 5.04
N LEU A 306 9.44 5.55 6.01
CA LEU A 306 10.01 6.90 6.02
C LEU A 306 11.24 7.04 5.10
N ARG A 307 11.10 6.71 3.81
CA ARG A 307 12.23 6.65 2.86
C ARG A 307 12.97 7.99 2.68
N ASN A 308 12.33 9.11 2.98
CA ASN A 308 12.91 10.46 2.88
C ASN A 308 13.67 10.91 4.14
N LEU A 309 13.66 10.10 5.20
CA LEU A 309 14.27 10.45 6.48
C LEU A 309 15.80 10.52 6.35
N THR A 310 16.37 11.66 6.71
CA THR A 310 17.81 11.92 6.76
C THR A 310 18.34 11.95 8.19
N HIS A 311 17.51 12.30 9.18
CA HIS A 311 17.88 12.40 10.59
C HIS A 311 16.89 11.66 11.49
N LEU A 312 17.39 10.79 12.38
CA LEU A 312 16.59 10.05 13.36
C LEU A 312 17.25 10.10 14.75
N ASP A 313 16.63 10.79 15.70
CA ASP A 313 17.09 10.81 17.10
C ASP A 313 16.19 9.95 17.98
N LEU A 314 16.71 8.79 18.40
CA LEU A 314 16.08 7.84 19.31
C LEU A 314 16.80 7.77 20.67
N SER A 315 17.71 8.71 20.94
CA SER A 315 18.54 8.68 22.15
C SER A 315 17.72 8.73 23.44
N LYS A 316 18.25 8.19 24.54
CA LYS A 316 17.60 8.22 25.86
C LYS A 316 16.22 7.58 25.84
N ASN A 317 16.19 6.31 25.45
CA ASN A 317 15.01 5.44 25.45
C ASN A 317 15.39 4.08 26.05
N PHE A 318 14.50 3.08 25.94
CA PHE A 318 14.73 1.72 26.45
C PHE A 318 14.74 0.69 25.32
N LEU A 319 15.21 1.08 24.13
CA LEU A 319 15.26 0.18 22.97
C LEU A 319 16.30 -0.91 23.20
N CYS A 320 15.92 -2.16 22.95
CA CYS A 320 16.85 -3.30 22.91
C CYS A 320 17.23 -3.69 21.46
N HIS A 321 16.37 -3.34 20.50
CA HIS A 321 16.54 -3.65 19.08
C HIS A 321 15.76 -2.66 18.22
N LEU A 322 16.00 -2.70 16.91
CA LEU A 322 15.23 -2.01 15.88
C LEU A 322 14.73 -3.05 14.87
N PRO A 323 13.57 -2.82 14.23
CA PRO A 323 13.00 -3.75 13.28
C PRO A 323 13.86 -3.89 12.01
N ALA A 324 13.78 -5.04 11.36
CA ALA A 324 14.52 -5.34 10.12
C ALA A 324 14.24 -4.34 8.97
N SER A 325 13.08 -3.66 9.02
CA SER A 325 12.67 -2.65 8.04
C SER A 325 13.50 -1.37 8.09
N ILE A 326 14.29 -1.13 9.14
CA ILE A 326 15.17 0.04 9.26
C ILE A 326 16.16 0.15 8.08
N LYS A 327 16.55 -0.98 7.46
CA LYS A 327 17.41 -1.04 6.28
C LYS A 327 16.83 -0.33 5.04
N ARG A 328 15.53 -0.02 5.05
CA ARG A 328 14.84 0.72 3.97
C ARG A 328 15.06 2.23 4.04
N LEU A 329 15.60 2.75 5.15
CA LEU A 329 15.94 4.17 5.31
C LEU A 329 17.25 4.52 4.57
N GLN A 330 17.27 4.36 3.25
CA GLN A 330 18.49 4.50 2.44
C GLN A 330 19.03 5.93 2.40
N ASN A 331 18.18 6.93 2.65
CA ASN A 331 18.56 8.34 2.71
C ASN A 331 19.01 8.79 4.12
N LEU A 332 19.02 7.89 5.11
CA LEU A 332 19.36 8.24 6.48
C LEU A 332 20.85 8.57 6.60
N GLN A 333 21.14 9.80 7.02
CA GLN A 333 22.49 10.32 7.17
C GLN A 333 22.95 10.24 8.62
N PHE A 334 22.04 10.45 9.58
CA PHE A 334 22.36 10.46 10.99
C PHE A 334 21.31 9.70 11.81
N MET A 335 21.78 8.80 12.69
CA MET A 335 20.95 8.10 13.67
C MET A 335 21.57 8.14 15.05
N ASN A 336 20.85 8.66 16.04
CA ASN A 336 21.30 8.65 17.43
C ASN A 336 20.54 7.62 18.26
N LEU A 337 21.25 6.61 18.77
CA LEU A 337 20.76 5.56 19.67
C LEU A 337 21.42 5.61 21.04
N THR A 338 22.20 6.64 21.36
CA THR A 338 22.87 6.79 22.66
C THR A 338 21.89 6.66 23.82
N GLU A 339 22.34 6.10 24.94
CA GLU A 339 21.50 5.87 26.12
C GLU A 339 20.26 5.00 25.82
N ASN A 340 20.45 3.92 25.04
CA ASN A 340 19.53 2.79 24.89
C ASN A 340 20.20 1.48 25.34
N SER A 341 19.47 0.37 25.30
CA SER A 341 19.93 -0.98 25.70
C SER A 341 20.21 -1.90 24.51
N ILE A 342 20.66 -1.34 23.38
CA ILE A 342 21.00 -2.12 22.16
C ILE A 342 22.23 -2.97 22.42
N ASP A 343 22.15 -4.29 22.19
CA ASP A 343 23.28 -5.19 22.37
C ASP A 343 24.33 -5.05 21.24
N LYS A 344 25.56 -5.54 21.50
CA LYS A 344 26.68 -5.44 20.56
C LYS A 344 26.41 -6.11 19.20
N GLN A 345 25.68 -7.23 19.17
CA GLN A 345 25.39 -7.94 17.93
C GLN A 345 24.46 -7.10 17.05
N HIS A 346 23.44 -6.49 17.65
CA HIS A 346 22.50 -5.64 16.95
C HIS A 346 23.13 -4.31 16.51
N LYS A 347 24.06 -3.75 17.30
CA LYS A 347 24.87 -2.58 16.88
C LYS A 347 25.64 -2.89 15.58
N ASN A 348 26.34 -4.02 15.53
CA ASN A 348 27.07 -4.44 14.32
C ASN A 348 26.14 -4.67 13.13
N TRP A 349 24.98 -5.30 13.37
CA TRP A 349 23.97 -5.50 12.33
C TRP A 349 23.47 -4.16 11.77
N LEU A 350 23.13 -3.19 12.62
CA LEU A 350 22.69 -1.86 12.19
C LEU A 350 23.73 -1.17 11.30
N THR A 351 25.00 -1.17 11.71
CA THR A 351 26.09 -0.60 10.90
C THR A 351 26.22 -1.29 9.54
N SER A 352 25.97 -2.60 9.45
CA SER A 352 25.98 -3.33 8.17
C SER A 352 24.80 -3.00 7.26
N GLN A 353 23.63 -2.68 7.84
CA GLN A 353 22.41 -2.42 7.07
C GLN A 353 22.33 -0.96 6.59
N LEU A 354 23.00 -0.03 7.27
CA LEU A 354 22.99 1.39 6.97
C LEU A 354 24.44 1.93 6.85
N PRO A 355 25.21 1.48 5.84
CA PRO A 355 26.64 1.78 5.73
C PRO A 355 26.97 3.27 5.50
N ASN A 356 25.99 4.05 5.02
CA ASN A 356 26.15 5.48 4.73
C ASN A 356 25.55 6.37 5.84
N CYS A 357 25.09 5.79 6.95
CA CYS A 357 24.51 6.50 8.07
C CYS A 357 25.53 6.60 9.22
N GLU A 358 25.71 7.80 9.77
CA GLU A 358 26.43 7.99 11.02
C GLU A 358 25.54 7.56 12.19
N ILE A 359 25.89 6.43 12.82
CA ILE A 359 25.13 5.86 13.95
C ILE A 359 25.89 6.05 15.26
N HIS A 360 25.26 6.74 16.22
CA HIS A 360 25.78 6.89 17.58
C HIS A 360 25.06 5.91 18.52
N PHE A 361 25.81 5.24 19.40
CA PHE A 361 25.35 4.07 20.15
C PHE A 361 25.52 4.14 21.66
#